data_AF-A0AA45KFB6-F1
#
_entry.id   AF-A0AA45KFB6-F1
#
_cell.length_a   1.000
_cell.length_b   1.000
_cell.length_c   1.000
_cell.angle_alpha   90.00
_cell.angle_beta   90.00
_cell.angle_gamma   90.00
#
_symmetry.space_group_name_H-M   'P 1'
#
loop_
_entity.id
_entity.type
_entity.pdbx_description
1 polymer ?
#
loop_
_entity_poly.entity_id
_entity_poly.type
_entity_poly.pdbx_seq_one_letter_code
_entity_poly.pdbx_strand_id
1 'polypeptide(L)'
;MAQTITEFELLKLILKSFDINSEQYINKTLQLTYVNLSTNVKSIDRVDNIASIIYGFSEDEFINIQRFFGLLEDDKEDYFSGFIEEIKNKEIVTPQGEKLNEAFSKKFSEHIRLCCFQRNFMMAVSKNAEEIAMSTLELADTAKDAYDTVGQAVKKAERSANSAKNISTEAKKIAVEAEKVKGKIYSEFIAILGIFTAISFMSMGSLQVLGDLFKDVKNPTSSSLGYAMIIGGIYISIMYVFIIIMFVGMKKVIGNGDKYNFSTGVCALVLITVCTLIGIGLFMVNCLIPGLMFITVCIVGLIVAFLATQSITTETE
;
A
#
# COMPACT_ATOMS: atom_id res chain seq x y z
N MET A 1 81.95 32.73 3.15
CA MET A 1 81.52 32.06 4.39
C MET A 1 80.88 30.75 3.95
N ALA A 2 81.65 29.66 3.95
CA ALA A 2 81.20 28.37 3.46
C ALA A 2 80.18 27.82 4.46
N GLN A 3 78.92 27.63 4.03
CA GLN A 3 77.95 26.90 4.83
C GLN A 3 78.48 25.48 5.04
N THR A 4 78.72 25.11 6.30
CA THR A 4 78.97 23.72 6.68
C THR A 4 77.75 22.91 6.33
N ILE A 5 77.80 22.22 5.18
CA ILE A 5 76.81 21.25 4.75
C ILE A 5 76.67 20.22 5.87
N THR A 6 75.45 20.02 6.36
CA THR A 6 75.21 19.01 7.39
C THR A 6 75.39 17.61 6.81
N GLU A 7 75.78 16.64 7.64
CA GLU A 7 75.93 15.24 7.22
C GLU A 7 74.68 14.75 6.46
N PHE A 8 73.49 15.07 6.96
CA PHE A 8 72.21 14.70 6.35
C PHE A 8 71.97 15.35 4.97
N GLU A 9 72.34 16.62 4.78
CA GLU A 9 72.26 17.28 3.47
C GLU A 9 73.25 16.70 2.47
N LEU A 10 74.44 16.29 2.95
CA LEU A 10 75.43 15.59 2.12
C LEU A 10 74.88 14.24 1.64
N LEU A 11 74.24 13.45 2.51
CA LEU A 11 73.57 12.21 2.11
C LEU A 11 72.48 12.46 1.07
N LYS A 12 71.65 13.49 1.28
CA LYS A 12 70.57 13.84 0.34
C LYS A 12 71.12 14.24 -1.03
N LEU A 13 72.20 15.00 -1.07
CA LEU A 13 72.88 15.40 -2.32
C LEU A 13 73.47 14.19 -3.05
N ILE A 14 74.14 13.29 -2.33
CA ILE A 14 74.69 12.05 -2.90
C ILE A 14 73.57 11.19 -3.48
N LEU A 15 72.50 10.98 -2.73
CA LEU A 15 71.34 10.19 -3.18
C LEU A 15 70.67 10.77 -4.42
N LYS A 16 70.56 12.10 -4.52
CA LYS A 16 70.05 12.77 -5.73
C LYS A 16 70.98 12.70 -6.92
N SER A 17 72.29 12.57 -6.70
CA SER A 17 73.28 12.45 -7.76
C SER A 17 73.42 11.03 -8.33
N PHE A 18 72.76 10.03 -7.72
CA PHE A 18 72.63 8.69 -8.27
C PHE A 18 71.57 8.67 -9.38
N ASP A 19 71.93 9.24 -10.52
CA ASP A 19 71.13 9.27 -11.74
C ASP A 19 72.01 8.83 -12.92
N ILE A 20 71.56 7.77 -13.61
CA ILE A 20 72.22 7.16 -14.77
C ILE A 20 72.25 8.13 -15.95
N ASN A 21 71.29 9.05 -16.04
CA ASN A 21 71.20 10.04 -17.11
C ASN A 21 72.12 11.24 -16.87
N SER A 22 72.70 11.37 -15.68
CA SER A 22 73.69 12.39 -15.38
C SER A 22 75.09 11.83 -15.68
N GLU A 23 75.93 12.57 -16.40
CA GLU A 23 77.37 12.25 -16.57
C GLU A 23 78.15 12.23 -15.22
N GLN A 24 77.46 12.39 -14.09
CA GLN A 24 78.05 12.59 -12.76
C GLN A 24 78.38 11.29 -12.02
N TYR A 25 77.87 10.11 -12.39
CA TYR A 25 78.19 8.88 -11.64
C TYR A 25 79.62 8.36 -11.87
N ILE A 26 80.19 8.66 -13.04
CA ILE A 26 81.61 8.42 -13.38
C ILE A 26 82.51 9.58 -12.88
N ASN A 27 81.90 10.66 -12.36
CA ASN A 27 82.65 11.83 -11.92
C ASN A 27 83.48 11.47 -10.68
N LYS A 28 84.80 11.66 -10.81
CA LYS A 28 85.78 11.49 -9.72
C LYS A 28 85.39 12.28 -8.46
N THR A 29 84.70 13.40 -8.60
CA THR A 29 84.19 14.22 -7.49
C THR A 29 83.13 13.49 -6.67
N LEU A 30 82.17 12.83 -7.32
CA LEU A 30 81.14 12.05 -6.62
C LEU A 30 81.76 10.83 -5.95
N GLN A 31 82.65 10.13 -6.66
CA GLN A 31 83.38 8.97 -6.15
C GLN A 31 84.21 9.34 -4.90
N LEU A 32 84.96 10.46 -4.93
CA LEU A 32 85.73 10.95 -3.78
C LEU A 32 84.82 11.34 -2.60
N THR A 33 83.69 11.99 -2.88
CA THR A 33 82.71 12.39 -1.87
C THR A 33 82.07 11.18 -1.20
N TYR A 34 81.77 10.13 -1.96
CA TYR A 34 81.25 8.88 -1.45
C TYR A 34 82.28 8.10 -0.62
N VAL A 35 83.55 8.03 -1.05
CA VAL A 35 84.62 7.41 -0.26
C VAL A 35 84.76 8.13 1.09
N ASN A 36 84.76 9.47 1.09
CA ASN A 36 84.79 10.27 2.31
C ASN A 36 83.58 10.02 3.23
N LEU A 37 82.39 9.87 2.67
CA LEU A 37 81.18 9.49 3.42
C LEU A 37 81.37 8.12 4.10
N SER A 38 81.91 7.14 3.37
CA SER A 38 82.05 5.75 3.83
C SER A 38 83.05 5.57 4.98
N THR A 39 84.06 6.46 5.08
CA THR A 39 85.13 6.36 6.09
C THR A 39 84.89 7.29 7.28
N ASN A 40 84.47 8.53 7.03
CA ASN A 40 84.41 9.59 8.04
C ASN A 40 83.02 9.81 8.65
N VAL A 41 81.94 9.31 8.02
CA VAL A 41 80.56 9.58 8.45
C VAL A 41 79.79 8.27 8.74
N LYS A 42 80.29 7.48 9.70
CA LYS A 42 79.75 6.13 10.01
C LYS A 42 78.31 6.10 10.52
N SER A 43 77.76 7.21 11.00
CA SER A 43 76.39 7.34 11.53
C SER A 43 75.32 7.49 10.45
N ILE A 44 75.71 7.72 9.19
CA ILE A 44 74.79 8.15 8.15
C ILE A 44 74.12 7.02 7.40
N ASP A 45 74.70 5.82 7.46
CA ASP A 45 74.12 4.60 6.90
C ASP A 45 72.94 4.08 7.71
N ARG A 46 72.48 4.77 8.76
CA ARG A 46 71.31 4.35 9.54
C ARG A 46 70.07 4.39 8.65
N VAL A 47 69.28 3.31 8.72
CA VAL A 47 68.03 3.16 7.96
C VAL A 47 67.13 4.37 8.14
N ASP A 48 67.00 4.91 9.35
CA ASP A 48 66.13 6.05 9.66
C ASP A 48 66.47 7.31 8.83
N ASN A 49 67.76 7.60 8.67
CA ASN A 49 68.23 8.76 7.89
C ASN A 49 67.94 8.58 6.40
N ILE A 50 68.19 7.38 5.89
CA ILE A 50 67.95 7.02 4.49
C ILE A 50 66.44 7.04 4.19
N ALA A 51 65.63 6.44 5.07
CA ALA A 51 64.18 6.41 4.95
C ALA A 51 63.58 7.82 4.95
N SER A 52 64.02 8.71 5.84
CA SER A 52 63.55 10.10 5.88
C SER A 52 63.80 10.85 4.57
N ILE A 53 64.88 10.52 3.85
CA ILE A 53 65.19 11.13 2.56
C ILE A 53 64.38 10.47 1.45
N ILE A 54 64.42 9.14 1.35
CA ILE A 54 63.75 8.36 0.30
C ILE A 54 62.24 8.54 0.36
N TYR A 55 61.62 8.66 1.54
CA TYR A 55 60.18 8.89 1.66
C TYR A 55 59.77 10.32 1.27
N GLY A 56 60.70 11.26 1.34
CA GLY A 56 60.50 12.66 0.95
C GLY A 56 60.81 12.98 -0.51
N PHE A 57 61.28 12.01 -1.30
CA PHE A 57 61.58 12.19 -2.72
C PHE A 57 60.30 12.31 -3.56
N SER A 58 60.35 13.15 -4.60
CA SER A 58 59.30 13.12 -5.63
C SER A 58 59.24 11.75 -6.33
N GLU A 59 58.18 11.48 -7.09
CA GLU A 59 58.10 10.25 -7.90
C GLU A 59 59.32 10.11 -8.84
N ASP A 60 59.66 11.17 -9.56
CA ASP A 60 60.80 11.16 -10.49
C ASP A 60 62.14 10.87 -9.78
N GLU A 61 62.39 11.52 -8.63
CA GLU A 61 63.60 11.30 -7.84
C GLU A 61 63.68 9.87 -7.30
N PHE A 62 62.53 9.30 -6.94
CA PHE A 62 62.43 7.96 -6.42
C PHE A 62 62.65 6.89 -7.50
N ILE A 63 62.03 7.06 -8.68
CA ILE A 63 62.24 6.21 -9.85
C ILE A 63 63.71 6.20 -10.26
N ASN A 64 64.39 7.36 -10.25
CA ASN A 64 65.80 7.45 -10.58
C ASN A 64 66.68 6.62 -9.63
N ILE A 65 66.43 6.71 -8.32
CA ILE A 65 67.11 5.86 -7.34
C ILE A 65 66.80 4.39 -7.58
N GLN A 66 65.53 4.03 -7.81
CA GLN A 66 65.17 2.64 -8.06
C GLN A 66 65.91 2.09 -9.28
N ARG A 67 66.02 2.88 -10.36
CA ARG A 67 66.77 2.51 -11.56
C ARG A 67 68.26 2.32 -11.25
N PHE A 68 68.88 3.27 -10.55
CA PHE A 68 70.32 3.19 -10.22
C PHE A 68 70.69 1.96 -9.39
N PHE A 69 69.77 1.48 -8.55
CA PHE A 69 69.98 0.30 -7.71
C PHE A 69 69.41 -1.00 -8.31
N GLY A 70 68.94 -0.99 -9.57
CA GLY A 70 68.40 -2.15 -10.27
C GLY A 70 67.09 -2.69 -9.67
N LEU A 71 66.25 -1.80 -9.14
CA LEU A 71 64.99 -2.13 -8.45
C LEU A 71 63.74 -1.94 -9.32
N LEU A 72 63.89 -1.51 -10.57
CA LEU A 72 62.77 -1.44 -11.51
C LEU A 72 62.57 -2.82 -12.16
N GLU A 73 61.32 -3.17 -12.46
CA GLU A 73 61.02 -4.48 -13.07
C GLU A 73 61.56 -4.61 -14.49
N ASP A 74 61.55 -3.51 -15.24
CA ASP A 74 61.97 -3.44 -16.65
C ASP A 74 63.49 -3.24 -16.84
N ASP A 75 64.18 -2.78 -15.78
CA ASP A 75 65.62 -2.49 -15.78
C ASP A 75 66.25 -2.94 -14.46
N LYS A 76 66.85 -4.13 -14.50
CA LYS A 76 67.45 -4.81 -13.34
C LYS A 76 68.97 -4.61 -13.26
N GLU A 77 69.53 -3.74 -14.11
CA GLU A 77 70.96 -3.48 -14.07
C GLU A 77 71.34 -2.71 -12.79
N ASP A 78 72.27 -3.26 -12.01
CA ASP A 78 72.68 -2.68 -10.73
C ASP A 78 73.87 -1.75 -10.91
N TYR A 79 73.59 -0.51 -11.32
CA TYR A 79 74.59 0.53 -11.56
C TYR A 79 75.36 0.91 -10.30
N PHE A 80 74.78 0.74 -9.11
CA PHE A 80 75.48 0.96 -7.85
C PHE A 80 76.64 -0.03 -7.66
N SER A 81 76.46 -1.30 -7.99
CA SER A 81 77.54 -2.29 -7.91
C SER A 81 78.70 -1.94 -8.86
N GLY A 82 78.37 -1.52 -10.10
CA GLY A 82 79.36 -1.04 -11.07
C GLY A 82 80.11 0.21 -10.58
N PHE A 83 79.42 1.16 -9.97
CA PHE A 83 80.01 2.36 -9.35
C PHE A 83 81.03 2.00 -8.24
N ILE A 84 80.71 1.01 -7.39
CA ILE A 84 81.62 0.54 -6.34
C ILE A 84 82.84 -0.16 -6.92
N GLU A 85 82.67 -1.02 -7.92
CA GLU A 85 83.79 -1.69 -8.60
C GLU A 85 84.73 -0.69 -9.29
N GLU A 86 84.18 0.36 -9.89
CA GLU A 86 84.97 1.42 -10.53
C GLU A 86 85.85 2.17 -9.52
N ILE A 87 85.33 2.50 -8.34
CA ILE A 87 86.09 3.12 -7.23
C ILE A 87 87.26 2.22 -6.81
N LYS A 88 87.03 0.91 -6.72
CA LYS A 88 88.08 -0.06 -6.36
C LYS A 88 89.16 -0.15 -7.43
N ASN A 89 88.76 -0.27 -8.69
CA ASN A 89 89.69 -0.40 -9.83
C ASN A 89 90.57 0.85 -10.03
N LYS A 90 90.04 2.04 -9.73
CA LYS A 90 90.76 3.32 -9.84
C LYS A 90 91.58 3.67 -8.60
N GLU A 91 91.59 2.83 -7.57
CA GLU A 91 92.27 3.05 -6.27
C GLU A 91 92.00 4.45 -5.67
N ILE A 92 90.75 4.90 -5.72
CA ILE A 92 90.39 6.24 -5.22
C ILE A 92 90.52 6.27 -3.69
N VAL A 93 91.33 7.21 -3.21
CA VAL A 93 91.57 7.44 -1.78
C VAL A 93 91.18 8.85 -1.37
N THR A 94 90.80 9.03 -0.10
CA THR A 94 90.58 10.35 0.48
C THR A 94 91.89 11.16 0.52
N PRO A 95 91.83 12.51 0.69
CA PRO A 95 93.03 13.32 0.95
C PRO A 95 93.87 12.82 2.15
N GLN A 96 93.26 12.05 3.06
CA GLN A 96 93.86 11.44 4.24
C GLN A 96 94.42 10.03 3.99
N GLY A 97 94.31 9.51 2.76
CA GLY A 97 94.81 8.18 2.37
C GLY A 97 93.89 7.02 2.72
N GLU A 98 92.64 7.29 3.11
CA GLU A 98 91.68 6.23 3.45
C GLU A 98 91.06 5.63 2.17
N LYS A 99 90.89 4.30 2.18
CA LYS A 99 90.24 3.53 1.11
C LYS A 99 88.76 3.31 1.42
N LEU A 100 87.99 2.98 0.39
CA LEU A 100 86.57 2.64 0.50
C LEU A 100 86.29 1.59 1.59
N ASN A 101 85.28 1.86 2.43
CA ASN A 101 84.79 0.90 3.41
C ASN A 101 83.70 -0.01 2.80
N GLU A 102 84.07 -1.24 2.44
CA GLU A 102 83.15 -2.19 1.80
C GLU A 102 81.96 -2.59 2.67
N ALA A 103 82.18 -2.72 3.98
CA ALA A 103 81.11 -3.06 4.93
C ALA A 103 80.06 -1.94 5.00
N PHE A 104 80.50 -0.69 4.91
CA PHE A 104 79.61 0.46 4.79
C PHE A 104 78.84 0.42 3.47
N SER A 105 79.49 0.25 2.32
CA SER A 105 78.81 0.24 1.02
C SER A 105 77.76 -0.85 0.90
N LYS A 106 78.05 -2.04 1.42
CA LYS A 106 77.09 -3.15 1.45
C LYS A 106 75.88 -2.82 2.31
N LYS A 107 76.10 -2.35 3.55
CA LYS A 107 75.02 -1.98 4.46
C LYS A 107 74.19 -0.82 3.92
N PHE A 108 74.84 0.16 3.29
CA PHE A 108 74.21 1.31 2.67
C PHE A 108 73.27 0.91 1.52
N SER A 109 73.72 0.03 0.62
CA SER A 109 72.87 -0.44 -0.47
C SER A 109 71.70 -1.30 0.03
N GLU A 110 71.93 -2.18 0.99
CA GLU A 110 70.87 -2.97 1.63
C GLU A 110 69.80 -2.08 2.26
N HIS A 111 70.20 -1.01 2.95
CA HIS A 111 69.26 -0.08 3.57
C HIS A 111 68.48 0.76 2.56
N ILE A 112 69.11 1.22 1.48
CA ILE A 112 68.41 1.92 0.38
C ILE A 112 67.37 0.99 -0.24
N ARG A 113 67.76 -0.24 -0.59
CA ARG A 113 66.85 -1.22 -1.18
C ARG A 113 65.66 -1.51 -0.28
N LEU A 114 65.90 -1.67 1.02
CA LEU A 114 64.86 -1.86 2.01
C LEU A 114 63.90 -0.66 2.06
N CYS A 115 64.42 0.56 2.11
CA CYS A 115 63.60 1.78 2.12
C CYS A 115 62.76 1.92 0.84
N CYS A 116 63.34 1.63 -0.33
CA CYS A 116 62.61 1.65 -1.59
C CYS A 116 61.47 0.62 -1.61
N PHE A 117 61.76 -0.60 -1.16
CA PHE A 117 60.74 -1.66 -1.03
C PHE A 117 59.62 -1.24 -0.07
N GLN A 118 59.97 -0.68 1.09
CA GLN A 118 59.00 -0.22 2.09
C GLN A 118 58.13 0.92 1.56
N ARG A 119 58.71 1.91 0.85
CA ARG A 119 57.94 3.00 0.23
C ARG A 119 56.95 2.46 -0.79
N ASN A 120 57.38 1.58 -1.69
CA ASN A 120 56.49 0.95 -2.68
C ASN A 120 55.33 0.22 -2.02
N PHE A 121 55.63 -0.57 -0.99
CA PHE A 121 54.63 -1.28 -0.22
C PHE A 121 53.63 -0.31 0.42
N MET A 122 54.11 0.75 1.09
CA MET A 122 53.26 1.76 1.72
C MET A 122 52.37 2.50 0.71
N MET A 123 52.91 2.86 -0.45
CA MET A 123 52.16 3.51 -1.52
C MET A 123 51.08 2.60 -2.09
N ALA A 124 51.41 1.33 -2.36
CA ALA A 124 50.45 0.34 -2.85
C ALA A 124 49.31 0.10 -1.84
N VAL A 125 49.65 -0.04 -0.56
CA VAL A 125 48.66 -0.19 0.52
C VAL A 125 47.78 1.06 0.63
N SER A 126 48.37 2.26 0.57
CA SER A 126 47.61 3.52 0.66
C SER A 126 46.64 3.69 -0.49
N LYS A 127 47.09 3.41 -1.73
CA LYS A 127 46.24 3.44 -2.92
C LYS A 127 45.08 2.45 -2.84
N ASN A 128 45.34 1.22 -2.39
CA ASN A 128 44.29 0.23 -2.19
C ASN A 128 43.30 0.66 -1.10
N ALA A 129 43.77 1.28 -0.01
CA ALA A 129 42.90 1.81 1.03
C ALA A 129 42.00 2.95 0.50
N GLU A 130 42.55 3.82 -0.35
CA GLU A 130 41.80 4.91 -0.99
C GLU A 130 40.73 4.38 -1.95
N GLU A 131 41.06 3.38 -2.77
CA GLU A 131 40.11 2.73 -3.67
C GLU A 131 38.96 2.06 -2.89
N ILE A 132 39.28 1.35 -1.81
CA ILE A 132 38.28 0.74 -0.92
C ILE A 132 37.40 1.82 -0.28
N ALA A 133 37.98 2.93 0.18
CA ALA A 133 37.23 4.02 0.78
C ALA A 133 36.27 4.67 -0.24
N MET A 134 36.73 4.90 -1.47
CA MET A 134 35.92 5.46 -2.55
C MET A 134 34.76 4.53 -2.91
N SER A 135 35.02 3.23 -3.10
CA SER A 135 33.97 2.24 -3.35
C SER A 135 32.98 2.13 -2.18
N THR A 136 33.45 2.27 -0.94
CA THR A 136 32.59 2.28 0.25
C THR A 136 31.67 3.49 0.28
N LEU A 137 32.14 4.67 -0.15
CA LEU A 137 31.32 5.88 -0.26
C LEU A 137 30.24 5.73 -1.33
N GLU A 138 30.60 5.22 -2.52
CA GLU A 138 29.62 4.94 -3.59
C GLU A 138 28.54 3.93 -3.15
N LEU A 139 28.95 2.89 -2.42
CA LEU A 139 28.02 1.92 -1.86
C LEU A 139 27.09 2.56 -0.82
N ALA A 140 27.60 3.46 0.02
CA ALA A 140 26.81 4.18 1.02
C ALA A 140 25.77 5.10 0.36
N ASP A 141 26.14 5.81 -0.71
CA ASP A 141 25.21 6.65 -1.48
C ASP A 141 24.12 5.79 -2.16
N THR A 142 24.52 4.68 -2.78
CA THR A 142 23.58 3.72 -3.38
C THR A 142 22.60 3.15 -2.32
N ALA A 143 23.10 2.83 -1.12
CA ALA A 143 22.28 2.35 -0.02
C ALA A 143 21.29 3.41 0.48
N LYS A 144 21.69 4.69 0.47
CA LYS A 144 20.82 5.82 0.81
C LYS A 144 19.68 5.99 -0.20
N ASP A 145 19.98 5.94 -1.50
CA ASP A 145 18.97 6.02 -2.55
C ASP A 145 17.97 4.85 -2.50
N ALA A 146 18.47 3.65 -2.20
CA ALA A 146 17.64 2.47 -1.96
C ALA A 146 16.72 2.68 -0.75
N TYR A 147 17.23 3.24 0.34
CA TYR A 147 16.46 3.54 1.54
C TYR A 147 15.33 4.55 1.26
N ASP A 148 15.61 5.62 0.52
CA ASP A 148 14.60 6.62 0.14
C ASP A 148 13.51 6.03 -0.74
N THR A 149 13.89 5.16 -1.68
CA THR A 149 12.95 4.42 -2.54
C THR A 149 12.04 3.50 -1.71
N VAL A 150 12.60 2.77 -0.74
CA VAL A 150 11.84 1.94 0.21
C VAL A 150 10.91 2.81 1.05
N GLY A 151 11.37 3.97 1.53
CA GLY A 151 10.54 4.92 2.27
C GLY A 151 9.31 5.39 1.48
N GLN A 152 9.46 5.65 0.18
CA GLN A 152 8.33 5.97 -0.70
C GLN A 152 7.38 4.77 -0.90
N ALA A 153 7.92 3.57 -1.07
CA ALA A 153 7.13 2.35 -1.22
C ALA A 153 6.29 2.06 0.05
N VAL A 154 6.88 2.23 1.23
CA VAL A 154 6.18 2.10 2.53
C VAL A 154 5.01 3.10 2.63
N LYS A 155 5.23 4.38 2.26
CA LYS A 155 4.15 5.38 2.23
C LYS A 155 3.01 5.01 1.28
N LYS A 156 3.32 4.43 0.11
CA LYS A 156 2.30 3.93 -0.83
C LYS A 156 1.53 2.74 -0.25
N ALA A 157 2.23 1.80 0.41
CA ALA A 157 1.61 0.66 1.08
C ALA A 157 0.66 1.10 2.20
N GLU A 158 1.07 2.09 3.01
CA GLU A 158 0.23 2.65 4.08
C GLU A 158 -1.06 3.29 3.54
N ARG A 159 -0.96 4.07 2.46
CA ARG A 159 -2.14 4.63 1.78
C ARG A 159 -3.08 3.53 1.26
N SER A 160 -2.52 2.47 0.67
CA SER A 160 -3.30 1.31 0.19
C SER A 160 -4.02 0.59 1.34
N ALA A 161 -3.32 0.35 2.46
CA ALA A 161 -3.89 -0.26 3.64
C ALA A 161 -5.04 0.57 4.24
N ASN A 162 -4.89 1.90 4.28
CA ASN A 162 -5.95 2.80 4.74
C ASN A 162 -7.17 2.81 3.80
N SER A 163 -6.96 2.80 2.48
CA SER A 163 -8.06 2.66 1.51
C SER A 163 -8.79 1.32 1.67
N ALA A 164 -8.06 0.21 1.83
CA ALA A 164 -8.65 -1.10 2.06
C ALA A 164 -9.48 -1.15 3.36
N LYS A 165 -8.99 -0.50 4.43
CA LYS A 165 -9.74 -0.37 5.70
C LYS A 165 -11.04 0.41 5.53
N ASN A 166 -11.02 1.50 4.76
CA ASN A 166 -12.22 2.29 4.48
C ASN A 166 -13.25 1.50 3.66
N ILE A 167 -12.81 0.82 2.60
CA ILE A 167 -13.67 -0.06 1.78
C ILE A 167 -14.27 -1.18 2.63
N SER A 168 -13.47 -1.82 3.49
CA SER A 168 -13.94 -2.87 4.40
C SER A 168 -14.99 -2.36 5.39
N THR A 169 -14.80 -1.15 5.91
CA THR A 169 -15.77 -0.52 6.82
C THR A 169 -17.09 -0.22 6.11
N GLU A 170 -17.01 0.26 4.87
CA GLU A 170 -18.21 0.55 4.08
C GLU A 170 -18.94 -0.73 3.66
N ALA A 171 -18.21 -1.76 3.22
CA ALA A 171 -18.78 -3.08 2.93
C ALA A 171 -19.48 -3.68 4.16
N LYS A 172 -18.93 -3.48 5.37
CA LYS A 172 -19.56 -3.91 6.63
C LYS A 172 -20.88 -3.18 6.87
N LYS A 173 -20.97 -1.86 6.61
CA LYS A 173 -22.23 -1.11 6.75
C LYS A 173 -23.27 -1.61 5.76
N ILE A 174 -22.90 -1.77 4.49
CA ILE A 174 -23.80 -2.28 3.44
C ILE A 174 -24.30 -3.67 3.81
N ALA A 175 -23.44 -4.55 4.33
CA ALA A 175 -23.85 -5.89 4.77
C ALA A 175 -24.88 -5.84 5.92
N VAL A 176 -24.67 -4.96 6.90
CA VAL A 176 -25.60 -4.75 8.02
C VAL A 176 -26.94 -4.19 7.53
N GLU A 177 -26.93 -3.27 6.57
CA GLU A 177 -28.16 -2.74 5.96
C GLU A 177 -28.90 -3.82 5.15
N ALA A 178 -28.17 -4.62 4.37
CA ALA A 178 -28.74 -5.74 3.62
C ALA A 178 -29.39 -6.78 4.55
N GLU A 179 -28.81 -7.05 5.72
CA GLU A 179 -29.39 -7.94 6.73
C GLU A 179 -30.72 -7.40 7.29
N LYS A 180 -30.81 -6.08 7.54
CA LYS A 180 -32.06 -5.44 7.96
C LYS A 180 -33.14 -5.51 6.87
N VAL A 181 -32.76 -5.25 5.61
CA VAL A 181 -33.66 -5.34 4.46
C VAL A 181 -34.18 -6.77 4.29
N LYS A 182 -33.30 -7.77 4.42
CA LYS A 182 -33.67 -9.19 4.39
C LYS A 182 -34.78 -9.50 5.41
N GLY A 183 -34.61 -9.07 6.66
CA GLY A 183 -35.62 -9.27 7.71
C GLY A 183 -36.97 -8.65 7.37
N LYS A 184 -36.97 -7.40 6.87
CA LYS A 184 -38.18 -6.71 6.44
C LYS A 184 -38.88 -7.42 5.29
N ILE A 185 -38.13 -7.84 4.27
CA ILE A 185 -38.65 -8.55 3.10
C ILE A 185 -39.30 -9.88 3.51
N TYR A 186 -38.69 -10.67 4.41
CA TYR A 186 -39.33 -11.91 4.89
C TYR A 186 -40.67 -11.65 5.59
N SER A 187 -40.73 -10.63 6.43
CA SER A 187 -41.97 -10.24 7.11
C SER A 187 -43.06 -9.84 6.10
N GLU A 188 -42.71 -9.04 5.10
CA GLU A 188 -43.63 -8.62 4.03
C GLU A 188 -44.09 -9.80 3.16
N PHE A 189 -43.20 -10.74 2.81
CA PHE A 189 -43.58 -11.94 2.06
C PHE A 189 -44.53 -12.85 2.84
N ILE A 190 -44.29 -13.08 4.13
CA ILE A 190 -45.19 -13.86 4.98
C ILE A 190 -46.57 -13.18 5.04
N ALA A 191 -46.60 -11.85 5.12
CA ALA A 191 -47.83 -11.07 5.08
C ALA A 191 -48.61 -11.28 3.78
N ILE A 192 -47.95 -11.06 2.63
CA ILE A 192 -48.55 -11.21 1.29
C ILE A 192 -49.04 -12.64 1.09
N LEU A 193 -48.27 -13.64 1.52
CA LEU A 193 -48.67 -15.05 1.44
C LEU A 193 -49.94 -15.30 2.26
N GLY A 194 -50.00 -14.82 3.51
CA GLY A 194 -51.19 -14.94 4.37
C GLY A 194 -52.43 -14.29 3.76
N ILE A 195 -52.28 -13.11 3.15
CA ILE A 195 -53.36 -12.42 2.42
C ILE A 195 -53.82 -13.26 1.23
N PHE A 196 -52.91 -13.73 0.40
CA PHE A 196 -53.25 -14.51 -0.79
C PHE A 196 -53.95 -15.83 -0.44
N THR A 197 -53.50 -16.50 0.61
CA THR A 197 -54.15 -17.71 1.15
C THR A 197 -55.56 -17.43 1.64
N ALA A 198 -55.76 -16.34 2.39
CA ALA A 198 -57.09 -15.94 2.88
C ALA A 198 -58.05 -15.60 1.74
N ILE A 199 -57.59 -14.86 0.72
CA ILE A 199 -58.40 -14.56 -0.48
C ILE A 199 -58.75 -15.84 -1.22
N SER A 200 -57.80 -16.75 -1.42
CA SER A 200 -58.03 -18.01 -2.15
C SER A 200 -59.07 -18.90 -1.45
N PHE A 201 -58.95 -19.06 -0.13
CA PHE A 201 -59.95 -19.81 0.66
C PHE A 201 -61.31 -19.14 0.65
N MET A 202 -61.35 -17.82 0.77
CA MET A 202 -62.59 -17.07 0.59
C MET A 202 -63.18 -17.34 -0.79
N SER A 203 -62.44 -17.13 -1.88
CA SER A 203 -62.96 -17.25 -3.25
C SER A 203 -63.47 -18.65 -3.56
N MET A 204 -62.80 -19.70 -3.05
CA MET A 204 -63.29 -21.07 -3.21
C MET A 204 -64.61 -21.29 -2.47
N GLY A 205 -64.71 -20.87 -1.20
CA GLY A 205 -65.95 -20.99 -0.43
C GLY A 205 -67.07 -20.11 -1.00
N SER A 206 -66.73 -18.93 -1.49
CA SER A 206 -67.66 -17.96 -2.04
C SER A 206 -68.28 -18.44 -3.36
N LEU A 207 -67.45 -19.01 -4.25
CA LEU A 207 -67.91 -19.60 -5.51
C LEU A 207 -68.76 -20.85 -5.29
N GLN A 208 -68.50 -21.65 -4.26
CA GLN A 208 -69.35 -22.79 -3.91
C GLN A 208 -70.75 -22.32 -3.49
N VAL A 209 -70.83 -21.34 -2.57
CA VAL A 209 -72.12 -20.76 -2.14
C VAL A 209 -72.86 -20.13 -3.32
N LEU A 210 -72.18 -19.39 -4.18
CA LEU A 210 -72.78 -18.81 -5.39
C LEU A 210 -73.26 -19.90 -6.38
N GLY A 211 -72.48 -20.97 -6.53
CA GLY A 211 -72.83 -22.10 -7.39
C GLY A 211 -74.07 -22.84 -6.89
N ASP A 212 -74.21 -23.03 -5.58
CA ASP A 212 -75.40 -23.65 -4.98
C ASP A 212 -76.63 -22.75 -5.11
N LEU A 213 -76.47 -21.43 -4.94
CA LEU A 213 -77.55 -20.46 -5.19
C LEU A 213 -78.10 -20.53 -6.62
N PHE A 214 -77.23 -20.68 -7.62
CA PHE A 214 -77.68 -20.78 -9.01
C PHE A 214 -78.33 -22.14 -9.35
N LYS A 215 -77.99 -23.21 -8.64
CA LYS A 215 -78.64 -24.52 -8.84
C LYS A 215 -80.12 -24.47 -8.43
N ASP A 216 -80.44 -23.78 -7.35
CA ASP A 216 -81.81 -23.68 -6.83
C ASP A 216 -82.72 -22.77 -7.68
N VAL A 217 -82.15 -21.93 -8.55
CA VAL A 217 -82.88 -21.01 -9.46
C VAL A 217 -83.26 -21.66 -10.80
N LYS A 218 -82.83 -22.91 -11.06
CA LYS A 218 -83.01 -23.59 -12.36
C LYS A 218 -84.47 -23.76 -12.81
N ASN A 219 -85.43 -23.72 -11.88
CA ASN A 219 -86.88 -23.66 -12.17
C ASN A 219 -87.46 -22.34 -11.62
N PRO A 220 -87.52 -21.26 -12.41
CA PRO A 220 -87.85 -19.93 -11.90
C PRO A 220 -89.32 -19.81 -11.57
N THR A 221 -89.64 -19.85 -10.28
CA THR A 221 -90.91 -19.38 -9.73
C THR A 221 -90.63 -18.01 -9.11
N SER A 222 -91.58 -17.06 -9.13
CA SER A 222 -91.38 -15.70 -8.57
C SER A 222 -90.78 -15.75 -7.15
N SER A 223 -91.17 -16.75 -6.35
CA SER A 223 -90.66 -16.95 -5.00
C SER A 223 -89.20 -17.45 -4.95
N SER A 224 -88.78 -18.39 -5.80
CA SER A 224 -87.38 -18.90 -5.78
C SER A 224 -86.38 -17.84 -6.23
N LEU A 225 -86.77 -17.01 -7.20
CA LEU A 225 -85.97 -15.87 -7.64
C LEU A 225 -85.83 -14.80 -6.55
N GLY A 226 -86.91 -14.51 -5.82
CA GLY A 226 -86.88 -13.58 -4.69
C GLY A 226 -86.00 -14.07 -3.54
N TYR A 227 -86.02 -15.36 -3.21
CA TYR A 227 -85.10 -15.94 -2.21
C TYR A 227 -83.63 -15.86 -2.65
N ALA A 228 -83.34 -16.14 -3.93
CA ALA A 228 -81.97 -16.03 -4.46
C ALA A 228 -81.43 -14.59 -4.40
N MET A 229 -82.27 -13.59 -4.65
CA MET A 229 -81.93 -12.16 -4.54
C MET A 229 -81.58 -11.75 -3.10
N ILE A 230 -82.35 -12.24 -2.12
CA ILE A 230 -82.09 -11.95 -0.68
C ILE A 230 -80.76 -12.58 -0.24
N ILE A 231 -80.53 -13.86 -0.58
CA ILE A 231 -79.29 -14.54 -0.21
C ILE A 231 -78.08 -13.92 -0.95
N GLY A 232 -78.24 -13.52 -2.21
CA GLY A 232 -77.23 -12.78 -2.96
C GLY A 232 -76.86 -11.42 -2.33
N GLY A 233 -77.85 -10.68 -1.81
CA GLY A 233 -77.61 -9.44 -1.07
C GLY A 233 -76.83 -9.65 0.23
N ILE A 234 -77.21 -10.66 1.01
CA ILE A 234 -76.47 -11.06 2.24
C ILE A 234 -75.04 -11.48 1.90
N TYR A 235 -74.86 -12.26 0.82
CA TYR A 235 -73.56 -12.70 0.35
C TYR A 235 -72.65 -11.53 -0.05
N ILE A 236 -73.14 -10.54 -0.81
CA ILE A 236 -72.38 -9.33 -1.18
C ILE A 236 -71.99 -8.54 0.07
N SER A 237 -72.88 -8.45 1.08
CA SER A 237 -72.58 -7.76 2.34
C SER A 237 -71.45 -8.45 3.13
N ILE A 238 -71.49 -9.78 3.25
CA ILE A 238 -70.45 -10.56 3.94
C ILE A 238 -69.10 -10.44 3.21
N MET A 239 -69.11 -10.55 1.87
CA MET A 239 -67.92 -10.40 1.05
C MET A 239 -67.31 -9.00 1.19
N TYR A 240 -68.14 -7.96 1.25
CA TYR A 240 -67.68 -6.58 1.42
C TYR A 240 -67.00 -6.34 2.78
N VAL A 241 -67.60 -6.82 3.87
CA VAL A 241 -67.01 -6.74 5.22
C VAL A 241 -65.67 -7.48 5.28
N PHE A 242 -65.57 -8.63 4.62
CA PHE A 242 -64.31 -9.36 4.58
C PHE A 242 -63.23 -8.65 3.79
N ILE A 243 -63.57 -8.07 2.63
CA ILE A 243 -62.63 -7.25 1.85
C ILE A 243 -62.10 -6.09 2.71
N ILE A 244 -62.97 -5.42 3.47
CA ILE A 244 -62.56 -4.38 4.45
C ILE A 244 -61.57 -4.95 5.47
N ILE A 245 -61.90 -6.07 6.14
CA ILE A 245 -61.01 -6.70 7.13
C ILE A 245 -59.65 -7.06 6.52
N MET A 246 -59.63 -7.56 5.28
CA MET A 246 -58.40 -7.86 4.56
C MET A 246 -57.58 -6.61 4.28
N PHE A 247 -58.17 -5.53 3.75
CA PHE A 247 -57.45 -4.28 3.49
C PHE A 247 -56.90 -3.63 4.77
N VAL A 248 -57.65 -3.70 5.88
CA VAL A 248 -57.14 -3.31 7.21
C VAL A 248 -55.99 -4.21 7.64
N GLY A 249 -56.12 -5.53 7.44
CA GLY A 249 -55.08 -6.52 7.68
C GLY A 249 -53.79 -6.21 6.91
N MET A 250 -53.91 -5.91 5.61
CA MET A 250 -52.78 -5.52 4.76
C MET A 250 -52.11 -4.25 5.28
N LYS A 251 -52.88 -3.21 5.61
CA LYS A 251 -52.33 -1.96 6.12
C LYS A 251 -51.64 -2.15 7.48
N LYS A 252 -52.18 -3.01 8.35
CA LYS A 252 -51.58 -3.31 9.66
C LYS A 252 -50.27 -4.09 9.55
N VAL A 253 -50.12 -4.96 8.55
CA VAL A 253 -48.92 -5.77 8.40
C VAL A 253 -47.85 -5.10 7.51
N ILE A 254 -48.25 -4.25 6.57
CA ILE A 254 -47.35 -3.56 5.61
C ILE A 254 -47.01 -2.12 6.04
N GLY A 255 -47.89 -1.45 6.79
CA GLY A 255 -47.79 -0.01 7.09
C GLY A 255 -47.45 0.34 8.54
N ASN A 256 -46.87 1.53 8.71
CA ASN A 256 -46.52 2.12 10.02
C ASN A 256 -47.75 2.68 10.78
N GLY A 257 -48.75 1.86 11.09
CA GLY A 257 -49.76 2.18 12.13
C GLY A 257 -50.82 3.27 11.85
N ASP A 258 -50.82 3.93 10.69
CA ASP A 258 -51.82 4.97 10.39
C ASP A 258 -53.24 4.43 10.19
N LYS A 259 -54.26 5.16 10.68
CA LYS A 259 -55.69 4.81 10.53
C LYS A 259 -56.08 4.66 9.05
N TYR A 260 -56.83 3.61 8.69
CA TYR A 260 -57.28 3.38 7.31
C TYR A 260 -58.52 4.25 7.04
N ASN A 261 -58.40 5.23 6.13
CA ASN A 261 -59.52 6.07 5.72
C ASN A 261 -60.23 5.39 4.55
N PHE A 262 -61.39 4.79 4.84
CA PHE A 262 -62.26 4.25 3.79
C PHE A 262 -62.96 5.40 3.07
N SER A 263 -63.06 5.31 1.74
CA SER A 263 -63.90 6.26 0.98
C SER A 263 -65.37 6.02 1.32
N THR A 264 -65.93 6.95 2.10
CA THR A 264 -67.34 6.95 2.53
C THR A 264 -68.30 6.76 1.36
N GLY A 265 -67.95 7.29 0.18
CA GLY A 265 -68.75 7.15 -1.04
C GLY A 265 -68.86 5.71 -1.56
N VAL A 266 -67.79 4.93 -1.50
CA VAL A 266 -67.81 3.52 -1.94
C VAL A 266 -68.61 2.65 -0.97
N CYS A 267 -68.45 2.89 0.34
CA CYS A 267 -69.22 2.19 1.36
C CYS A 267 -70.73 2.44 1.23
N ALA A 268 -71.11 3.71 1.02
CA ALA A 268 -72.51 4.08 0.80
C ALA A 268 -73.09 3.40 -0.45
N LEU A 269 -72.35 3.35 -1.56
CA LEU A 269 -72.81 2.74 -2.81
C LEU A 269 -73.06 1.22 -2.67
N VAL A 270 -72.16 0.51 -2.00
CA VAL A 270 -72.32 -0.93 -1.76
C VAL A 270 -73.51 -1.21 -0.85
N LEU A 271 -73.69 -0.43 0.21
CA LEU A 271 -74.84 -0.56 1.10
C LEU A 271 -76.16 -0.33 0.35
N ILE A 272 -76.23 0.71 -0.50
CA ILE A 272 -77.40 0.96 -1.35
C ILE A 272 -77.71 -0.25 -2.24
N THR A 273 -76.68 -0.85 -2.85
CA THR A 273 -76.83 -2.00 -3.75
C THR A 273 -77.34 -3.25 -3.01
N VAL A 274 -76.85 -3.50 -1.80
CA VAL A 274 -77.32 -4.61 -0.96
C VAL A 274 -78.79 -4.40 -0.57
N CYS A 275 -79.14 -3.18 -0.16
CA CYS A 275 -80.49 -2.86 0.26
C CYS A 275 -81.51 -2.93 -0.89
N THR A 276 -81.14 -2.51 -2.11
CA THR A 276 -82.01 -2.63 -3.28
C THR A 276 -82.23 -4.09 -3.67
N LEU A 277 -81.18 -4.93 -3.63
CA LEU A 277 -81.30 -6.37 -3.91
C LEU A 277 -82.24 -7.08 -2.92
N ILE A 278 -82.08 -6.82 -1.62
CA ILE A 278 -82.94 -7.40 -0.58
C ILE A 278 -84.38 -6.89 -0.73
N GLY A 279 -84.56 -5.58 -1.01
CA GLY A 279 -85.89 -4.98 -1.20
C GLY A 279 -86.66 -5.58 -2.38
N ILE A 280 -86.00 -5.73 -3.54
CA ILE A 280 -86.61 -6.37 -4.73
C ILE A 280 -86.86 -7.86 -4.47
N GLY A 281 -85.96 -8.55 -3.77
CA GLY A 281 -86.14 -9.94 -3.40
C GLY A 281 -87.38 -10.17 -2.53
N LEU A 282 -87.58 -9.34 -1.49
CA LEU A 282 -88.76 -9.39 -0.63
C LEU A 282 -90.06 -9.11 -1.40
N PHE A 283 -90.03 -8.16 -2.34
CA PHE A 283 -91.17 -7.87 -3.22
C PHE A 283 -91.57 -9.09 -4.07
N MET A 284 -90.61 -9.84 -4.61
CA MET A 284 -90.89 -11.01 -5.45
C MET A 284 -91.35 -12.27 -4.68
N VAL A 285 -90.95 -12.43 -3.41
CA VAL A 285 -91.36 -13.57 -2.55
C VAL A 285 -92.84 -13.49 -2.15
N ASN A 286 -93.50 -12.35 -2.36
CA ASN A 286 -94.92 -12.13 -2.03
C ASN A 286 -95.21 -12.29 -0.52
N CYS A 287 -94.24 -11.91 0.32
CA CYS A 287 -94.40 -11.81 1.76
C CYS A 287 -94.64 -10.33 2.16
N LEU A 288 -95.92 -10.03 2.37
CA LEU A 288 -96.47 -9.05 3.33
C LEU A 288 -96.41 -7.54 2.98
N ILE A 289 -97.59 -7.04 2.60
CA ILE A 289 -98.19 -5.70 2.82
C ILE A 289 -97.36 -4.49 2.32
N PRO A 290 -97.87 -3.71 1.35
CA PRO A 290 -97.18 -2.53 0.80
C PRO A 290 -96.73 -1.48 1.85
N GLY A 291 -97.31 -1.49 3.04
CA GLY A 291 -96.88 -0.66 4.17
C GLY A 291 -95.50 -1.01 4.77
N LEU A 292 -95.07 -2.28 4.76
CA LEU A 292 -93.78 -2.67 5.35
C LEU A 292 -92.61 -2.33 4.41
N MET A 293 -92.84 -2.33 3.10
CA MET A 293 -91.87 -1.90 2.09
C MET A 293 -91.55 -0.41 2.18
N PHE A 294 -92.54 0.42 2.48
CA PHE A 294 -92.32 1.84 2.72
C PHE A 294 -91.47 2.04 4.00
N ILE A 295 -91.75 1.25 5.03
CA ILE A 295 -91.01 1.30 6.30
C ILE A 295 -89.57 0.80 6.14
N THR A 296 -89.31 -0.28 5.38
CA THR A 296 -87.92 -0.75 5.16
C THR A 296 -87.12 0.19 4.27
N VAL A 297 -87.71 0.77 3.21
CA VAL A 297 -87.04 1.79 2.39
C VAL A 297 -86.78 3.07 3.20
N CYS A 298 -87.74 3.49 4.05
CA CYS A 298 -87.55 4.64 4.93
C CYS A 298 -86.53 4.38 6.04
N ILE A 299 -86.53 3.20 6.68
CA ILE A 299 -85.56 2.83 7.71
C ILE A 299 -84.17 2.68 7.12
N VAL A 300 -84.03 2.07 5.94
CA VAL A 300 -82.74 2.01 5.23
C VAL A 300 -82.27 3.40 4.82
N GLY A 301 -83.16 4.25 4.29
CA GLY A 301 -82.85 5.65 4.01
C GLY A 301 -82.39 6.41 5.25
N LEU A 302 -83.01 6.16 6.40
CA LEU A 302 -82.65 6.73 7.70
C LEU A 302 -81.32 6.17 8.24
N ILE A 303 -81.04 4.89 8.06
CA ILE A 303 -79.76 4.27 8.47
C ILE A 303 -78.62 4.77 7.58
N VAL A 304 -78.85 4.90 6.27
CA VAL A 304 -77.88 5.47 5.32
C VAL A 304 -77.64 6.95 5.62
N ALA A 305 -78.70 7.72 5.91
CA ALA A 305 -78.57 9.11 6.35
C ALA A 305 -77.84 9.21 7.70
N PHE A 306 -78.16 8.36 8.67
CA PHE A 306 -77.54 8.35 10.00
C PHE A 306 -76.05 7.96 9.94
N LEU A 307 -75.68 6.96 9.16
CA LEU A 307 -74.29 6.57 8.93
C LEU A 307 -73.51 7.63 8.13
N ALA A 308 -74.15 8.31 7.18
CA ALA A 308 -73.57 9.46 6.49
C ALA A 308 -73.39 10.68 7.40
N THR A 309 -74.18 10.80 8.48
CA THR A 309 -74.07 11.90 9.45
C THR A 309 -73.02 11.61 10.53
N GLN A 310 -72.83 10.34 10.93
CA GLN A 310 -71.78 9.95 11.88
C GLN A 310 -70.36 10.02 11.30
N SER A 311 -70.18 9.85 10.00
CA SER A 311 -68.84 10.01 9.38
C SER A 311 -68.35 11.46 9.36
N ILE A 312 -69.27 12.44 9.34
CA ILE A 312 -68.96 13.88 9.32
C ILE A 312 -68.51 14.39 10.70
N THR A 313 -68.91 13.75 11.80
CA THR A 313 -68.57 14.19 13.16
C THR A 313 -67.23 13.67 13.68
N THR A 314 -66.62 12.69 13.02
CA THR A 314 -65.28 12.18 13.36
C THR A 314 -64.12 12.90 12.63
N GLU A 315 -64.40 13.96 11.87
CA GLU A 315 -63.36 14.80 11.22
C GLU A 315 -62.99 16.07 12.01
N THR A 316 -63.54 16.26 13.22
CA THR A 316 -63.11 17.29 14.17
C THR A 316 -62.70 16.68 15.51
N GLU A 317 -61.59 15.94 15.54
CA GLU A 317 -60.63 15.85 16.65
C GLU A 317 -59.31 15.18 16.21
#